data_AF-A0A9E3NA72-F1
#
_entry.id   AF-A0A9E3NA72-F1
#
_cell.length_a   1.000
_cell.length_b   1.000
_cell.length_c   1.000
_cell.angle_alpha   90.00
_cell.angle_beta   90.00
_cell.angle_gamma   90.00
#
_symmetry.space_group_name_H-M   'P 1'
#
loop_
_entity.id
_entity.type
_entity.pdbx_description
1 polymer ?
#
loop_
_entity_poly.entity_id
_entity_poly.type
_entity_poly.pdbx_seq_one_letter_code
_entity_poly.pdbx_strand_id
1 'polypeptide(L)'
;MVQRIPQPGELEPIERASRDELQALQLERLKWSLKHAYDNVPHYRRAFDEAGVHPDDLKTLADLATFPFTDKKTLRDNYPFGLFAVPREQVVRVHASSGTTGKPTVVGYTRR
;
A
#
# COMPACT_ATOMS: atom_id res chain seq x y z
N MET A 1 -6.33 -17.25 -31.00
CA MET A 1 -5.59 -17.16 -29.72
C MET A 1 -5.94 -18.38 -28.90
N VAL A 2 -4.96 -19.15 -28.42
CA VAL A 2 -5.25 -20.25 -27.49
C VAL A 2 -5.52 -19.61 -26.14
N GLN A 3 -6.79 -19.52 -25.75
CA GLN A 3 -7.14 -19.23 -24.35
C GLN A 3 -6.70 -20.46 -23.55
N ARG A 4 -5.56 -20.35 -22.85
CA ARG A 4 -5.19 -21.34 -21.84
C ARG A 4 -6.10 -21.13 -20.64
N ILE A 5 -7.08 -22.02 -20.46
CA ILE A 5 -7.80 -22.13 -19.20
C ILE A 5 -6.82 -22.76 -18.20
N PRO A 6 -6.47 -22.09 -17.10
CA PRO A 6 -5.52 -22.62 -16.13
C PRO A 6 -6.05 -23.90 -15.49
N GLN A 7 -5.20 -24.91 -15.32
CA GLN A 7 -5.60 -26.14 -14.63
C GLN A 7 -5.88 -25.88 -13.14
N PRO A 8 -6.72 -26.70 -12.47
CA PRO A 8 -7.02 -26.55 -11.05
C PRO A 8 -5.83 -26.43 -10.09
N GLY A 9 -4.67 -26.99 -10.42
CA GLY A 9 -3.45 -26.87 -9.61
C GLY A 9 -2.52 -25.71 -9.99
N GLU A 10 -2.85 -24.92 -11.01
CA GLU A 10 -2.03 -23.80 -11.50
C GLU A 10 -2.42 -22.46 -10.88
N LEU A 11 -3.61 -22.37 -10.27
CA LEU A 11 -4.13 -21.16 -9.65
C LEU A 11 -3.98 -21.23 -8.13
N GLU A 12 -3.58 -20.12 -7.53
CA GLU A 12 -3.66 -19.95 -6.09
C GLU A 12 -5.13 -20.00 -5.64
N PRO A 13 -5.44 -20.55 -4.45
CA PRO A 13 -6.82 -20.64 -3.98
C PRO A 13 -7.57 -19.30 -4.01
N ILE A 14 -6.87 -18.19 -3.75
CA ILE A 14 -7.46 -16.84 -3.74
C ILE A 14 -7.94 -16.38 -5.13
N GLU A 15 -7.36 -16.91 -6.21
CA GLU A 15 -7.78 -16.61 -7.59
C GLU A 15 -9.13 -17.25 -7.94
N ARG A 16 -9.61 -18.19 -7.12
CA ARG A 16 -10.89 -18.89 -7.26
C ARG A 16 -11.83 -18.69 -6.08
N ALA A 17 -11.42 -17.87 -5.11
CA ALA A 17 -12.21 -17.61 -3.92
C ALA A 17 -13.55 -16.94 -4.27
N SER A 18 -14.55 -17.17 -3.43
CA SER A 18 -15.78 -16.40 -3.50
C SER A 18 -15.51 -14.92 -3.28
N ARG A 19 -16.44 -14.07 -3.73
CA ARG A 19 -16.39 -12.63 -3.47
C ARG A 19 -16.31 -12.32 -1.97
N ASP A 20 -17.04 -13.07 -1.15
CA ASP A 20 -17.09 -12.85 0.30
C ASP A 20 -15.75 -13.18 0.96
N GLU A 21 -15.11 -14.31 0.59
CA GLU A 21 -13.77 -14.67 1.05
C GLU A 21 -12.72 -13.63 0.64
N LEU A 22 -12.78 -13.17 -0.62
CA LEU A 22 -11.87 -12.13 -1.12
C LEU A 22 -12.05 -10.81 -0.37
N GLN A 23 -13.29 -10.37 -0.16
CA GLN A 23 -13.59 -9.12 0.53
C GLN A 23 -13.23 -9.18 2.02
N ALA A 24 -13.41 -10.33 2.67
CA ALA A 24 -12.97 -10.54 4.05
C ALA A 24 -11.44 -10.38 4.17
N LEU A 25 -10.67 -11.04 3.30
CA LEU A 25 -9.21 -10.94 3.27
C LEU A 25 -8.74 -9.50 2.95
N GLN A 26 -9.41 -8.83 1.99
CA GLN A 26 -9.11 -7.44 1.65
C GLN A 26 -9.32 -6.51 2.85
N LEU A 27 -10.43 -6.65 3.56
CA LEU A 27 -10.73 -5.82 4.72
C LEU A 27 -9.72 -6.03 5.85
N GLU A 28 -9.36 -7.28 6.14
CA GLU A 28 -8.34 -7.62 7.13
C GLU A 28 -6.99 -6.96 6.78
N ARG A 29 -6.52 -7.16 5.55
CA ARG A 29 -5.22 -6.62 5.10
C ARG A 29 -5.23 -5.10 4.98
N LEU A 30 -6.36 -4.49 4.62
CA LEU A 30 -6.47 -3.04 4.52
C LEU A 30 -6.39 -2.38 5.91
N LYS A 31 -7.05 -2.96 6.93
CA LYS A 31 -6.90 -2.52 8.33
C LYS A 31 -5.44 -2.56 8.77
N TRP A 32 -4.76 -3.67 8.52
CA TRP A 32 -3.34 -3.81 8.82
C TRP A 32 -2.49 -2.76 8.08
N SER A 33 -2.75 -2.55 6.79
CA SER A 33 -1.97 -1.64 5.95
C SER A 33 -2.11 -0.18 6.38
N LEU A 34 -3.34 0.28 6.68
CA LEU A 34 -3.59 1.63 7.18
C LEU A 34 -2.92 1.85 8.54
N LYS A 35 -3.04 0.88 9.45
CA LYS A 35 -2.38 0.95 10.76
C LYS A 35 -0.87 0.99 10.62
N HIS A 36 -0.28 0.14 9.78
CA HIS A 36 1.16 0.14 9.55
C HIS A 36 1.66 1.48 8.99
N ALA A 37 0.94 2.05 8.02
CA ALA A 37 1.26 3.37 7.45
C ALA A 37 1.19 4.47 8.51
N TYR A 38 0.08 4.54 9.25
CA TYR A 38 -0.14 5.55 10.29
C TYR A 38 0.88 5.45 11.44
N ASP A 39 1.20 4.24 11.87
CA ASP A 39 2.10 4.03 13.00
C ASP A 39 3.55 4.35 12.66
N ASN A 40 3.99 4.03 11.44
CA ASN A 40 5.42 3.96 11.10
C ASN A 40 5.87 5.05 10.12
N VAL A 41 4.97 5.82 9.50
CA VAL A 41 5.33 6.86 8.55
C VAL A 41 4.82 8.23 9.03
N PRO A 42 5.73 9.16 9.40
CA PRO A 42 5.33 10.48 9.91
C PRO A 42 4.43 11.27 8.96
N HIS A 43 4.60 11.12 7.64
CA HIS A 43 3.72 11.75 6.66
C HIS A 43 2.27 11.24 6.76
N TYR A 44 2.06 9.91 6.79
CA TYR A 44 0.72 9.33 6.85
C TYR A 44 0.02 9.62 8.17
N ARG A 45 0.76 9.63 9.29
CA ARG A 45 0.22 10.08 10.58
C ARG A 45 -0.37 11.48 10.46
N ARG A 46 0.44 12.46 10.00
CA ARG A 46 -0.01 13.85 9.83
C ARG A 46 -1.18 13.96 8.86
N ALA A 47 -1.10 13.32 7.70
CA ALA A 47 -2.15 13.41 6.67
C ALA A 47 -3.50 12.85 7.18
N PHE A 48 -3.46 11.75 7.95
CA PHE A 48 -4.66 11.15 8.53
C PHE A 48 -5.23 12.04 9.65
N ASP A 49 -4.37 12.53 10.55
CA ASP A 49 -4.76 13.44 11.62
C ASP A 49 -5.37 14.75 11.09
N GLU A 50 -4.77 15.34 10.04
CA GLU A 50 -5.27 16.55 9.37
C GLU A 50 -6.61 16.33 8.65
N ALA A 51 -6.82 15.13 8.11
CA ALA A 51 -8.10 14.72 7.52
C ALA A 51 -9.15 14.29 8.57
N GLY A 52 -8.78 14.21 9.84
CA GLY A 52 -9.67 13.80 10.93
C GLY A 52 -10.07 12.33 10.88
N VAL A 53 -9.20 11.45 10.35
CA VAL A 53 -9.45 10.00 10.26
C VAL A 53 -8.35 9.20 10.96
N HIS A 54 -8.72 8.08 11.56
CA HIS A 54 -7.82 7.12 12.19
C HIS A 54 -7.97 5.74 11.54
N PRO A 55 -6.92 4.87 11.50
CA PRO A 55 -7.05 3.52 10.95
C PRO A 55 -8.20 2.69 11.54
N ASP A 56 -8.56 2.96 12.79
CA ASP A 56 -9.70 2.29 13.45
C ASP A 56 -11.05 2.66 12.84
N ASP A 57 -11.16 3.74 12.08
CA ASP A 57 -12.40 4.18 11.43
C ASP A 57 -12.78 3.29 10.24
N LEU A 58 -11.84 2.50 9.70
CA LEU A 58 -12.11 1.56 8.62
C LEU A 58 -12.87 0.34 9.15
N LYS A 59 -14.21 0.32 9.03
CA LYS A 59 -15.06 -0.81 9.44
C LYS A 59 -15.43 -1.72 8.26
N THR A 60 -15.57 -1.14 7.08
CA THR A 60 -15.92 -1.78 5.81
C THR A 60 -14.97 -1.31 4.70
N LEU A 61 -14.97 -1.99 3.55
CA LEU A 61 -14.15 -1.56 2.41
C LEU A 61 -14.56 -0.19 1.84
N ALA A 62 -15.82 0.22 2.03
CA ALA A 62 -16.32 1.50 1.54
C ALA A 62 -15.72 2.69 2.32
N ASP A 63 -15.34 2.48 3.58
CA ASP A 63 -14.77 3.52 4.44
C ASP A 63 -13.40 3.99 3.94
N LEU A 64 -12.75 3.25 3.01
CA LEU A 64 -11.50 3.70 2.38
C LEU A 64 -11.63 5.07 1.72
N ALA A 65 -12.85 5.44 1.26
CA ALA A 65 -13.11 6.72 0.64
C ALA A 65 -12.95 7.93 1.58
N THR A 66 -12.89 7.72 2.91
CA THR A 66 -12.67 8.81 3.87
C THR A 66 -11.19 9.14 4.05
N PHE A 67 -10.28 8.26 3.63
CA PHE A 67 -8.83 8.44 3.79
C PHE A 67 -8.26 9.36 2.70
N PRO A 68 -7.27 10.22 3.03
CA PRO A 68 -6.69 11.15 2.07
C PRO A 68 -5.89 10.42 0.97
N PHE A 69 -5.86 11.02 -0.21
CA PHE A 69 -5.06 10.51 -1.33
C PHE A 69 -3.57 10.84 -1.17
N THR A 70 -2.71 9.93 -1.63
CA THR A 70 -1.28 10.17 -1.82
C THR A 70 -1.01 10.53 -3.27
N ASP A 71 -0.30 11.64 -3.50
CA ASP A 71 0.05 12.10 -4.83
C ASP A 71 1.56 12.06 -5.11
N LYS A 72 1.95 12.37 -6.35
CA LYS A 72 3.37 12.36 -6.74
C LYS A 72 4.20 13.44 -6.02
N LYS A 73 3.57 14.54 -5.59
CA LYS A 73 4.26 15.59 -4.82
C LYS A 73 4.71 15.05 -3.47
N THR A 74 3.85 14.31 -2.79
CA THR A 74 4.14 13.65 -1.51
C THR A 74 5.43 12.82 -1.58
N LEU A 75 5.59 12.00 -2.62
CA LEU A 75 6.80 11.19 -2.78
C LEU A 75 8.05 12.03 -3.04
N ARG A 76 7.93 13.18 -3.72
CA ARG A 76 9.06 14.10 -3.97
C ARG A 76 9.46 14.88 -2.71
N ASP A 77 8.49 15.30 -1.91
CA ASP A 77 8.72 16.07 -0.68
C ASP A 77 9.38 15.22 0.43
N ASN A 78 9.15 13.91 0.39
CA ASN A 78 9.73 12.94 1.33
C ASN A 78 10.94 12.19 0.76
N TYR A 79 11.57 12.71 -0.29
CA TYR A 79 12.78 12.12 -0.88
C TYR A 79 13.96 12.10 0.11
N PRO A 80 14.84 11.08 0.09
CA PRO A 80 14.73 9.86 -0.73
C PRO A 80 13.93 8.74 -0.07
N PHE A 81 13.86 8.70 1.26
CA PHE A 81 13.37 7.54 2.03
C PHE A 81 12.35 7.89 3.12
N GLY A 82 11.84 9.13 3.15
CA GLY A 82 10.95 9.63 4.21
C GLY A 82 9.58 8.95 4.27
N LEU A 83 9.24 8.13 3.27
CA LEU A 83 8.02 7.30 3.26
C LEU A 83 8.28 5.82 3.57
N PHE A 84 9.50 5.44 3.94
CA PHE A 84 9.75 4.08 4.39
C PHE A 84 9.10 3.85 5.75
N ALA A 85 8.33 2.77 5.84
CA ALA A 85 7.64 2.35 7.06
C ALA A 85 8.46 1.37 7.92
N VAL A 86 9.73 1.15 7.55
CA VAL A 86 10.69 0.29 8.26
C VAL A 86 12.08 0.96 8.27
N PRO A 87 12.96 0.62 9.23
CA PRO A 87 14.36 1.04 9.20
C PRO A 87 15.03 0.66 7.89
N ARG A 88 15.95 1.51 7.42
CA ARG A 88 16.60 1.34 6.11
C ARG A 88 17.39 0.03 5.99
N GLU A 89 17.85 -0.52 7.11
CA GLU A 89 18.61 -1.78 7.20
C GLU A 89 17.74 -2.99 6.82
N GLN A 90 16.41 -2.86 6.90
CA GLN A 90 15.46 -3.89 6.48
C GLN A 90 15.09 -3.80 4.99
N VAL A 91 15.53 -2.74 4.31
CA VAL A 91 15.27 -2.51 2.88
C VAL A 91 16.39 -3.16 2.05
N VAL A 92 16.05 -4.20 1.30
CA VAL A 92 17.01 -4.99 0.50
C VAL A 92 17.10 -4.55 -0.95
N ARG A 93 16.22 -3.64 -1.39
CA ARG A 93 16.17 -3.13 -2.76
C ARG A 93 15.66 -1.71 -2.78
N VAL A 94 16.27 -0.88 -3.63
CA VAL A 94 15.75 0.43 -4.01
C VAL A 94 15.60 0.49 -5.53
N HIS A 95 14.47 1.02 -6.00
CA HIS A 95 14.27 1.39 -7.39
C HIS A 95 13.88 2.87 -7.48
N ALA A 96 14.14 3.47 -8.63
CA ALA A 96 13.79 4.85 -8.92
C ALA A 96 13.10 4.92 -10.28
N SER A 97 12.01 5.68 -10.38
CA SER A 97 11.42 6.00 -11.68
C SER A 97 12.19 7.15 -12.35
N SER A 98 12.09 7.25 -13.67
CA SER A 98 12.82 8.21 -14.49
C SER A 98 12.55 9.69 -14.20
N GLY A 99 11.58 10.02 -13.34
CA GLY A 99 11.40 11.37 -12.79
C GLY A 99 11.39 12.50 -13.83
N THR A 100 10.28 12.70 -14.55
CA THR A 100 10.19 13.76 -15.57
C THR A 100 10.34 15.19 -15.04
N THR A 101 10.31 15.40 -13.71
CA THR A 101 10.35 16.71 -13.05
C THR A 101 11.58 16.90 -12.14
N GLY A 102 12.72 16.27 -12.47
CA GLY A 102 13.99 16.45 -11.78
C GLY A 102 14.30 15.37 -10.74
N LYS A 103 13.71 15.44 -9.53
CA LYS A 103 13.94 14.42 -8.49
C LYS A 103 13.17 13.13 -8.82
N PRO A 104 13.86 11.98 -8.94
CA PRO A 104 13.18 10.72 -9.20
C PRO A 104 12.34 10.28 -8.00
N THR A 105 11.23 9.61 -8.27
CA THR A 105 10.47 8.92 -7.23
C THR A 105 11.19 7.64 -6.85
N VAL A 106 11.50 7.48 -5.57
CA VAL A 106 12.23 6.34 -5.00
C VAL A 106 11.25 5.42 -4.27
N VAL A 107 11.42 4.11 -4.45
CA VAL A 107 10.66 3.05 -3.77
C VAL A 107 11.62 2.02 -3.17
N GLY A 108 11.26 1.47 -2.03
CA GLY A 108 12.05 0.47 -1.29
C GLY A 108 11.27 -0.82 -1.06
N TYR A 109 11.97 -1.94 -1.00
CA TYR A 109 11.38 -3.26 -0.78
C TYR A 109 12.12 -4.03 0.31
N THR A 110 11.36 -4.68 1.20
CA THR A 110 11.85 -5.66 2.18
C THR A 110 12.11 -7.00 1.49
N ARG A 111 12.66 -7.97 2.24
CA ARG A 111 12.97 -9.31 1.72
C ARG A 111 11.73 -10.16 1.47
N ARG A 112 10.70 -10.01 2.30
CA ARG A 112 9.38 -10.67 2.26
C ARG A 112 8.36 -9.75 2.92
#